data_AF-A0A7C6YAZ7-F1
#
_entry.id   AF-A0A7C6YAZ7-F1
#
_cell.length_a   1.000
_cell.length_b   1.000
_cell.length_c   1.000
_cell.angle_alpha   90.00
_cell.angle_beta   90.00
_cell.angle_gamma   90.00
#
_symmetry.space_group_name_H-M   'P 1'
#
loop_
_entity.id
_entity.type
_entity.pdbx_description
1 polymer ?
#
loop_
_entity_poly.entity_id
_entity_poly.type
_entity_poly.pdbx_seq_one_letter_code
_entity_poly.pdbx_strand_id
1 'polypeptide(L)'
;MALSDLSADDLSRLESDLASEYDEVKGRGLALDLTRGKPSPEQLDLSERLLGLPEPGDHAAGKTDVRNYGGGAGLPGLRAIVAELLGVDADRVIAQDNASLSIMYDLLSFAVLFGTPDSERPWKDEE
;
A
#
# COMPACT_ATOMS: atom_id res chain seq x y z
N MET A 1 20.44 -4.99 -31.62
CA MET A 1 21.72 -5.66 -31.28
C MET A 1 21.90 -5.44 -29.80
N ALA A 2 22.06 -6.51 -29.01
CA ALA A 2 22.28 -6.34 -27.58
C ALA A 2 23.71 -5.85 -27.32
N LEU A 3 23.97 -5.23 -26.16
CA LEU A 3 25.34 -4.84 -25.75
C LEU A 3 26.29 -6.05 -25.78
N SER A 4 25.78 -7.25 -25.49
CA SER A 4 26.53 -8.51 -25.53
C SER A 4 26.96 -8.96 -26.92
N ASP A 5 26.37 -8.40 -27.98
CA ASP A 5 26.62 -8.80 -29.36
C ASP A 5 27.64 -7.88 -30.06
N LEU A 6 28.10 -6.83 -29.37
CA LEU A 6 29.02 -5.83 -29.93
C LEU A 6 30.47 -6.30 -29.86
N SER A 7 31.26 -5.93 -30.87
CA SER A 7 32.70 -6.09 -30.82
C SER A 7 33.33 -5.14 -29.79
N ALA A 8 34.58 -5.39 -29.39
CA ALA A 8 35.31 -4.52 -28.48
C ALA A 8 35.43 -3.08 -29.02
N ASP A 9 35.66 -2.92 -30.33
CA ASP A 9 35.77 -1.61 -30.97
C ASP A 9 34.43 -0.86 -31.02
N ASP A 10 33.33 -1.60 -31.18
CA ASP A 10 31.98 -1.03 -31.12
C ASP A 10 31.61 -0.63 -29.69
N LEU A 11 31.98 -1.41 -28.68
CA LEU A 11 31.78 -1.09 -27.27
C LEU A 11 32.56 0.16 -26.86
N SER A 12 33.81 0.30 -27.30
CA SER A 12 34.64 1.46 -26.95
C SER A 12 34.11 2.75 -27.57
N ARG A 13 33.60 2.71 -28.81
CA ARG A 13 32.93 3.87 -29.41
C ARG A 13 31.66 4.23 -28.66
N LEU A 14 30.83 3.23 -28.34
CA LEU A 14 29.59 3.43 -27.60
C LEU A 14 29.84 4.00 -26.20
N GLU A 15 30.89 3.54 -25.49
CA GLU A 15 31.27 4.08 -24.18
C GLU A 15 31.63 5.57 -24.27
N SER A 16 32.44 5.96 -25.26
CA SER A 16 32.84 7.35 -25.48
C SER A 16 31.62 8.24 -25.75
N ASP A 17 30.68 7.77 -26.56
CA ASP A 17 29.45 8.50 -26.90
C ASP A 17 28.57 8.66 -25.64
N LEU A 18 28.33 7.57 -24.89
CA LEU A 18 27.52 7.59 -23.66
C LEU A 18 28.16 8.43 -22.54
N ALA A 19 29.49 8.48 -22.46
CA ALA A 19 30.19 9.34 -21.52
C ALA A 19 29.93 10.82 -21.81
N SER A 20 29.95 11.22 -23.08
CA SER A 20 29.58 12.57 -23.51
C SER A 20 28.12 12.90 -23.16
N GLU A 21 27.19 11.99 -23.45
CA GLU A 21 25.77 12.17 -23.09
C GLU A 21 25.56 12.27 -21.58
N TYR A 22 26.30 11.49 -20.78
CA TYR A 22 26.24 11.55 -19.33
C TYR A 22 26.74 12.90 -18.80
N ASP A 23 27.86 13.42 -19.32
CA ASP A 23 28.39 14.73 -18.92
C ASP A 23 27.44 15.87 -19.29
N GLU A 24 26.76 15.79 -20.44
CA GLU A 24 25.67 16.71 -20.80
C GLU A 24 24.52 16.66 -19.78
N VAL A 25 24.05 15.46 -19.41
CA VAL A 25 22.98 15.29 -18.41
C VAL A 25 23.41 15.81 -17.04
N LYS A 26 24.63 15.51 -16.62
CA LYS A 26 25.22 15.99 -15.35
C LYS A 26 25.33 17.51 -15.33
N GLY A 27 25.72 18.13 -16.45
CA GLY A 27 25.82 19.58 -16.61
C GLY A 27 24.49 20.33 -16.46
N ARG A 28 23.35 19.64 -16.55
CA ARG A 28 22.01 20.23 -16.39
C ARG A 28 21.62 20.51 -14.93
N GLY A 29 22.39 20.03 -13.95
CA GLY A 29 22.12 20.29 -12.53
C GLY A 29 20.75 19.80 -12.04
N LEU A 30 20.29 18.65 -12.56
CA LEU A 30 18.96 18.10 -12.26
C LEU A 30 18.80 17.75 -10.77
N ALA A 31 17.63 18.07 -10.22
CA ALA A 31 17.21 17.68 -8.87
C ALA A 31 15.92 16.86 -8.95
N LEU A 32 16.04 15.60 -9.38
CA LEU A 32 14.94 14.67 -9.57
C LEU A 32 14.98 13.57 -8.50
N ASP A 33 13.80 13.09 -8.10
CA ASP A 33 13.64 12.03 -7.09
C ASP A 33 12.67 10.95 -7.59
N LEU A 34 13.21 9.75 -7.85
CA LEU A 34 12.48 8.56 -8.29
C LEU A 34 12.25 7.55 -7.16
N THR A 35 12.42 7.93 -5.89
CA THR A 35 12.39 7.01 -4.73
C THR A 35 11.01 6.87 -4.09
N ARG A 36 10.06 7.75 -4.44
CA ARG A 36 8.81 7.92 -3.69
C ARG A 36 7.70 7.01 -4.22
N GLY A 37 7.48 5.88 -3.56
CA GLY A 37 6.33 4.98 -3.79
C GLY A 37 5.02 5.47 -3.18
N LYS A 38 4.62 6.72 -3.44
CA LYS A 38 3.39 7.32 -2.93
C LYS A 38 2.60 8.02 -4.04
N PRO A 39 1.27 8.20 -3.89
CA PRO A 39 0.48 8.92 -4.88
C PRO A 39 1.00 10.34 -5.14
N SER A 40 0.86 10.82 -6.37
CA SER A 40 1.11 12.22 -6.72
C SER A 40 -0.01 13.14 -6.19
N PRO A 41 0.21 14.46 -6.10
CA PRO A 41 -0.85 15.41 -5.74
C PRO A 41 -2.11 15.25 -6.61
N GLU A 42 -1.96 15.07 -7.92
CA GLU A 42 -3.07 14.92 -8.85
C GLU A 42 -3.89 13.65 -8.58
N GLN A 43 -3.25 12.59 -8.08
CA GLN A 43 -3.96 11.37 -7.66
C GLN A 43 -4.69 11.58 -6.33
N LEU A 44 -4.14 12.39 -5.42
CA LEU A 44 -4.80 12.74 -4.15
C LEU A 44 -6.03 13.62 -4.40
N ASP A 45 -5.96 14.55 -5.36
CA ASP A 45 -7.07 15.43 -5.74
C ASP A 45 -8.33 14.66 -6.19
N LEU A 46 -8.17 13.45 -6.74
CA LEU A 46 -9.31 12.58 -7.09
C LEU A 46 -10.19 12.24 -5.88
N SER A 47 -9.62 12.29 -4.67
CA SER A 47 -10.29 11.98 -3.42
C SER A 47 -10.63 13.20 -2.56
N GLU A 48 -10.41 14.42 -3.06
CA GLU A 48 -10.59 15.68 -2.30
C GLU A 48 -11.99 15.78 -1.66
N ARG A 49 -13.03 15.30 -2.36
CA ARG A 49 -14.41 15.28 -1.83
C ARG A 49 -14.54 14.52 -0.51
N LEU A 50 -13.71 13.51 -0.25
CA LEU A 50 -13.75 12.75 0.99
C LEU A 50 -13.41 13.62 2.22
N LEU A 51 -12.68 14.72 2.05
CA LEU A 51 -12.37 15.65 3.15
C LEU A 51 -13.60 16.38 3.68
N GLY A 52 -14.66 16.49 2.87
CA GLY A 52 -15.94 17.06 3.27
C GLY A 52 -16.95 16.04 3.81
N LEU A 53 -16.57 14.77 3.91
CA LEU A 53 -17.45 13.69 4.35
C LEU A 53 -17.09 13.18 5.75
N PRO A 54 -18.07 12.62 6.49
CA PRO A 54 -19.51 12.70 6.20
C PRO A 54 -20.04 14.14 6.32
N GLU A 55 -21.15 14.44 5.63
CA GLU A 55 -21.80 15.75 5.76
C GLU A 55 -22.36 15.96 7.19
N PRO A 56 -22.52 17.21 7.66
CA PRO A 56 -23.11 17.48 8.96
C PRO A 56 -24.49 16.81 9.12
N GLY A 57 -24.60 15.90 10.08
CA GLY A 57 -25.82 15.12 10.34
C GLY A 57 -25.87 13.74 9.68
N ASP A 58 -24.95 13.44 8.76
CA ASP A 58 -24.85 12.12 8.12
C ASP A 58 -23.96 11.16 8.92
N HIS A 59 -24.46 10.75 10.09
CA HIS A 59 -23.72 9.88 11.01
C HIS A 59 -24.40 8.51 11.21
N ALA A 60 -25.34 8.15 10.34
CA ALA A 60 -26.11 6.92 10.46
C ALA A 60 -25.72 5.90 9.37
N ALA A 61 -25.12 4.79 9.78
CA ALA A 61 -24.95 3.62 8.91
C ALA A 61 -26.10 2.63 9.18
N GLY A 62 -27.22 2.80 8.48
CA GLY A 62 -28.43 2.03 8.72
C GLY A 62 -29.05 2.36 10.08
N LYS A 63 -28.97 1.44 11.05
CA LYS A 63 -29.44 1.65 12.43
C LYS A 63 -28.33 2.08 13.40
N THR A 64 -27.08 2.16 12.93
CA THR A 64 -25.90 2.45 13.76
C THR A 64 -25.55 3.93 13.68
N ASP A 65 -25.46 4.62 14.81
CA ASP A 65 -24.83 5.94 14.91
C ASP A 65 -23.32 5.77 15.01
N VAL A 66 -22.58 6.16 13.97
CA VAL A 66 -21.13 5.89 13.85
C VAL A 66 -20.27 6.76 14.77
N ARG A 67 -20.87 7.72 15.49
CA ARG A 67 -20.17 8.56 16.48
C ARG A 67 -20.01 7.88 17.84
N ASN A 68 -20.63 6.72 18.03
CA ASN A 68 -20.61 5.99 19.29
C ASN A 68 -19.88 4.65 19.17
N TYR A 69 -19.52 4.07 20.31
CA TYR A 69 -18.82 2.81 20.38
C TYR A 69 -19.63 1.63 19.84
N GLY A 70 -18.92 0.66 19.27
CA GLY A 70 -19.46 -0.66 18.92
C GLY A 70 -19.02 -1.13 17.53
N GLY A 71 -18.98 -2.46 17.37
CA GLY A 71 -18.65 -3.12 16.11
C GLY A 71 -17.16 -3.37 15.90
N GLY A 72 -16.71 -4.61 16.11
CA GLY A 72 -15.30 -4.98 15.93
C GLY A 72 -14.87 -5.29 14.49
N ALA A 73 -15.82 -5.56 13.60
CA ALA A 73 -15.52 -5.98 12.22
C ALA A 73 -15.49 -4.82 11.20
N GLY A 74 -15.89 -3.61 11.61
CA GLY A 74 -16.15 -2.47 10.72
C GLY A 74 -17.56 -2.44 10.13
N LEU A 75 -17.89 -1.35 9.44
CA LEU A 75 -19.25 -1.10 8.91
C LEU A 75 -19.65 -2.13 7.83
N PRO A 76 -20.83 -2.77 7.92
CA PRO A 76 -21.27 -3.78 6.95
C PRO A 76 -21.28 -3.28 5.50
N GLY A 77 -21.70 -2.04 5.26
CA GLY A 77 -21.75 -1.46 3.91
C GLY A 77 -20.35 -1.32 3.29
N LEU A 78 -19.37 -0.85 4.06
CA LEU A 78 -17.98 -0.73 3.58
C LEU A 78 -17.38 -2.10 3.27
N ARG A 79 -17.61 -3.07 4.16
CA ARG A 79 -17.14 -4.46 3.97
C ARG A 79 -17.74 -5.09 2.72
N ALA A 80 -19.02 -4.85 2.43
CA ALA A 80 -19.68 -5.36 1.24
C ALA A 80 -19.06 -4.81 -0.07
N ILE A 81 -18.77 -3.50 -0.13
CA ILE A 81 -18.11 -2.87 -1.29
C ILE A 81 -16.74 -3.50 -1.54
N VAL A 82 -15.94 -3.69 -0.49
CA VAL A 82 -14.60 -4.27 -0.60
C VAL A 82 -14.66 -5.77 -0.94
N ALA A 83 -15.63 -6.50 -0.36
CA ALA A 83 -15.82 -7.92 -0.62
C ALA A 83 -16.19 -8.19 -2.08
N GLU A 84 -17.06 -7.35 -2.66
CA GLU A 84 -17.39 -7.39 -4.09
C GLU A 84 -16.16 -7.16 -4.96
N LEU A 85 -15.35 -6.14 -4.64
CA LEU A 85 -14.11 -5.84 -5.37
C LEU A 85 -13.10 -7.01 -5.34
N LEU A 86 -13.03 -7.73 -4.21
CA LEU A 86 -12.11 -8.85 -4.01
C LEU A 86 -12.68 -10.21 -4.47
N GLY A 87 -13.97 -10.29 -4.80
CA GLY A 87 -14.64 -11.54 -5.17
C GLY A 87 -14.78 -12.54 -4.01
N VAL A 88 -15.03 -12.05 -2.79
CA VAL A 88 -15.21 -12.88 -1.58
C VAL A 88 -16.52 -12.56 -0.87
N ASP A 89 -16.93 -13.42 0.07
CA ASP A 89 -18.08 -13.15 0.94
C ASP A 89 -17.76 -12.01 1.93
N ALA A 90 -18.76 -11.16 2.21
CA ALA A 90 -18.58 -9.98 3.08
C ALA A 90 -18.23 -10.34 4.54
N ASP A 91 -18.58 -11.54 5.00
CA ASP A 91 -18.21 -12.05 6.32
C ASP A 91 -16.71 -12.38 6.45
N ARG A 92 -16.00 -12.54 5.33
CA ARG A 92 -14.54 -12.73 5.27
C ARG A 92 -13.75 -11.42 5.26
N VAL A 93 -14.40 -10.28 5.15
CA VAL A 93 -13.76 -8.96 5.16
C VAL A 93 -13.94 -8.31 6.52
N ILE A 94 -12.84 -7.85 7.10
CA ILE A 94 -12.80 -7.00 8.30
C ILE A 94 -12.25 -5.63 7.87
N ALA A 95 -12.98 -4.56 8.18
CA ALA A 95 -12.51 -3.19 7.97
C ALA A 95 -12.06 -2.61 9.31
N GLN A 96 -10.78 -2.22 9.41
CA GLN A 96 -10.19 -1.57 10.57
C GLN A 96 -9.70 -0.16 10.15
N ASP A 97 -8.74 0.39 10.90
CA ASP A 97 -8.18 1.72 10.66
C ASP A 97 -7.29 1.79 9.40
N ASN A 98 -6.49 2.86 9.28
CA ASN A 98 -5.84 3.31 8.05
C ASN A 98 -4.57 2.55 7.64
N ALA A 99 -4.19 1.45 8.32
CA ALA A 99 -2.92 0.77 8.08
C ALA A 99 -3.05 -0.75 8.20
N SER A 100 -3.01 -1.44 7.06
CA SER A 100 -2.97 -2.91 7.05
C SER A 100 -1.69 -3.47 7.69
N LEU A 101 -0.57 -2.74 7.62
CA LEU A 101 0.69 -3.15 8.25
C LEU A 101 0.55 -3.25 9.78
N SER A 102 -0.28 -2.41 10.40
CA SER A 102 -0.59 -2.51 11.84
C SER A 102 -1.34 -3.81 12.15
N ILE A 103 -2.31 -4.19 11.32
CA ILE A 103 -3.03 -5.47 11.47
C ILE A 103 -2.07 -6.65 11.30
N MET A 104 -1.18 -6.60 10.30
CA MET A 104 -0.16 -7.64 10.10
C MET A 104 0.76 -7.76 11.31
N TYR A 105 1.19 -6.64 11.88
CA TYR A 105 1.98 -6.62 13.11
C TYR A 105 1.22 -7.28 14.25
N ASP A 106 -0.02 -6.87 14.52
CA ASP A 106 -0.83 -7.42 15.60
C ASP A 106 -1.06 -8.93 15.44
N LEU A 107 -1.36 -9.40 14.23
CA LEU A 107 -1.52 -10.83 13.96
C LEU A 107 -0.25 -11.63 14.31
N LEU A 108 0.92 -11.11 13.94
CA LEU A 108 2.20 -11.74 14.29
C LEU A 108 2.46 -11.66 15.80
N SER A 109 2.24 -10.51 16.42
CA SER A 109 2.40 -10.33 17.87
C SER A 109 1.49 -11.28 18.66
N PHE A 110 0.23 -11.43 18.25
CA PHE A 110 -0.70 -12.35 18.89
C PHE A 110 -0.26 -13.81 18.70
N ALA A 111 0.18 -14.18 17.51
CA ALA A 111 0.67 -15.51 17.24
C ALA A 111 1.92 -15.84 18.08
N VAL A 112 2.85 -14.89 18.22
CA VAL A 112 4.05 -15.04 19.07
C VAL A 112 3.70 -15.17 20.54
N LEU A 113 2.81 -14.31 21.04
CA LEU A 113 2.50 -14.24 22.47
C LEU A 113 1.53 -15.32 22.94
N PHE A 114 0.57 -15.69 22.09
CA PHE A 114 -0.59 -16.51 22.46
C PHE A 114 -0.87 -17.68 21.51
N GLY A 115 -0.27 -17.70 20.32
CA GLY A 115 -0.57 -18.67 19.27
C GLY A 115 -1.75 -18.24 18.38
N THR A 116 -1.90 -18.93 17.25
CA THR A 116 -3.06 -18.82 16.36
C THR A 116 -4.12 -19.88 16.74
N PRO A 117 -5.34 -19.85 16.17
CA PRO A 117 -6.37 -20.85 16.45
C PRO A 117 -5.94 -22.31 16.23
N ASP A 118 -4.99 -22.54 15.33
CA ASP A 118 -4.47 -23.86 14.98
C ASP A 118 -3.13 -24.18 15.68
N SER A 119 -2.61 -23.27 16.50
CA SER A 119 -1.31 -23.48 17.19
C SER A 119 -1.47 -24.37 18.42
N GLU A 120 -0.59 -25.36 18.58
CA GLU A 120 -0.54 -26.17 19.82
C GLU A 120 -0.04 -25.36 21.03
N ARG A 121 0.81 -24.35 20.79
CA ARG A 121 1.40 -23.45 21.79
C ARG A 121 1.71 -22.07 21.17
N PRO A 122 1.96 -21.02 21.97
CA PRO A 122 2.42 -19.73 21.45
C PRO A 122 3.75 -19.86 20.69
N TRP A 123 3.95 -19.11 19.60
CA TRP A 123 5.14 -19.31 18.75
C TRP A 123 6.47 -19.00 19.46
N LYS A 124 6.44 -18.18 20.52
CA LYS A 124 7.63 -17.94 21.35
C LYS A 124 8.12 -19.20 22.11
N ASP A 125 7.29 -20.23 22.21
CA ASP A 125 7.55 -21.48 22.93
C ASP A 125 7.76 -22.68 21.96
N GLU A 126 7.88 -22.41 20.65
CA GLU A 126 8.26 -23.39 19.61
C GLU A 126 9.78 -23.65 19.65
N GLU A 127 10.19 -24.87 19.23
CA GLU A 127 11.59 -25.36 19.27
C GLU A 127 12.41 -25.02 18.02
#